data_AF-A0A354FE16-F1
#
_entry.id   AF-A0A354FE16-F1
#
_cell.length_a   1.000
_cell.length_b   1.000
_cell.length_c   1.000
_cell.angle_alpha   90.00
_cell.angle_beta   90.00
_cell.angle_gamma   90.00
#
_symmetry.space_group_name_H-M   'P 1'
#
loop_
_entity.id
_entity.type
_entity.pdbx_description
1 polymer ?
#
loop_
_entity_poly.entity_id
_entity_poly.type
_entity_poly.pdbx_seq_one_letter_code
_entity_poly.pdbx_strand_id
1 'polypeptide(L)'
;MVVNFRRLRLFLIILLILFGIVYFLQAKWFWQASYPWPYKQEMVEVGASYGVDPFLLAAVAKVESGFNPDARSDAGAVGLMQVM
;
A
#
# COMPACT_ATOMS: atom_id res chain seq x y z
N MET A 1 -2.78 -14.48 -45.03
CA MET A 1 -3.33 -14.12 -43.71
C MET A 1 -3.95 -12.74 -43.84
N VAL A 2 -5.28 -12.62 -43.99
CA VAL A 2 -5.95 -11.32 -44.20
C VAL A 2 -6.17 -10.67 -42.84
N VAL A 3 -5.43 -9.61 -42.53
CA VAL A 3 -5.61 -8.86 -41.28
C VAL A 3 -6.95 -8.15 -41.30
N ASN A 4 -7.85 -8.50 -40.37
CA ASN A 4 -9.13 -7.81 -40.23
C ASN A 4 -8.90 -6.46 -39.53
N PHE A 5 -8.98 -5.36 -40.29
CA PHE A 5 -8.76 -4.00 -39.80
C PHE A 5 -9.63 -3.63 -38.58
N ARG A 6 -10.84 -4.19 -38.45
CA ARG A 6 -11.69 -3.97 -37.25
C ARG A 6 -11.11 -4.65 -36.02
N ARG A 7 -10.62 -5.89 -36.15
CA ARG A 7 -9.97 -6.63 -35.06
C ARG A 7 -8.63 -5.98 -34.67
N LEU A 8 -7.86 -5.51 -35.66
CA LEU A 8 -6.61 -4.79 -35.41
C LEU A 8 -6.85 -3.47 -34.66
N ARG A 9 -7.86 -2.69 -35.05
CA ARG A 9 -8.22 -1.44 -34.34
C ARG A 9 -8.64 -1.71 -32.89
N LEU A 10 -9.47 -2.72 -32.65
CA LEU A 10 -9.86 -3.11 -31.29
C LEU A 10 -8.66 -3.53 -30.44
N PHE A 11 -7.75 -4.32 -31.02
CA PHE A 11 -6.53 -4.73 -30.34
C PHE A 11 -5.66 -3.51 -29.94
N LEU A 12 -5.47 -2.55 -30.85
CA LEU A 12 -4.70 -1.33 -30.57
C LEU A 12 -5.35 -0.46 -29.48
N ILE A 13 -6.69 -0.36 -29.46
CA ILE A 13 -7.41 0.37 -28.40
C ILE A 13 -7.21 -0.30 -27.04
N ILE A 14 -7.34 -1.63 -26.97
CA ILE A 14 -7.11 -2.38 -25.73
C ILE A 14 -5.68 -2.17 -25.25
N LEU A 15 -4.70 -2.22 -26.15
CA LEU A 15 -3.30 -2.03 -25.82
C LEU A 15 -3.03 -0.61 -25.28
N LEU A 16 -3.65 0.41 -25.88
CA LEU A 16 -3.58 1.79 -25.40
C LEU A 16 -4.19 1.95 -23.99
N ILE A 17 -5.35 1.35 -23.75
CA ILE A 17 -6.01 1.36 -22.43
C ILE A 17 -5.12 0.68 -21.38
N LEU A 18 -4.58 -0.50 -21.72
CA LEU A 18 -3.75 -1.27 -20.81
C LEU A 18 -2.45 -0.51 -20.48
N PHE A 19 -1.86 0.15 -21.47
CA PHE A 19 -0.73 1.05 -21.27
C PHE A 19 -1.09 2.24 -20.35
N GLY A 20 -2.25 2.85 -20.56
CA GLY A 20 -2.76 3.92 -19.70
C GLY A 20 -2.97 3.47 -18.25
N ILE A 21 -3.51 2.27 -18.04
CA ILE A 21 -3.68 1.67 -16.70
C ILE A 21 -2.32 1.43 -16.05
N VAL A 22 -1.36 0.84 -16.75
CA VAL A 22 -0.01 0.60 -16.22
C VAL A 22 0.66 1.92 -15.83
N TYR A 23 0.55 2.95 -16.68
CA TYR A 23 1.09 4.27 -16.39
C TYR A 23 0.45 4.90 -15.15
N PHE A 24 -0.87 4.77 -15.01
CA PHE A 24 -1.61 5.25 -13.84
C PHE A 24 -1.23 4.51 -12.56
N LEU A 25 -1.11 3.17 -12.61
CA LEU A 25 -0.74 2.35 -11.45
C LEU A 25 0.68 2.60 -10.97
N GLN A 26 1.58 3.16 -11.79
CA GLN A 26 2.91 3.56 -11.33
C GLN A 26 2.95 4.92 -10.62
N ALA A 27 1.82 5.63 -10.56
CA ALA A 27 1.78 6.95 -9.95
C ALA A 27 2.01 6.85 -8.43
N LYS A 28 3.19 7.30 -7.97
CA LYS A 28 3.61 7.21 -6.57
C LYS A 28 2.59 7.76 -5.58
N TRP A 29 1.93 8.87 -5.92
CA TRP A 29 0.91 9.52 -5.10
C TRP A 29 -0.30 8.61 -4.84
N PHE A 30 -0.67 7.74 -5.80
CA PHE A 30 -1.78 6.80 -5.66
C PHE A 30 -1.49 5.79 -4.55
N TRP A 31 -0.27 5.24 -4.53
CA TRP A 31 0.16 4.31 -3.48
C TRP A 31 0.32 4.99 -2.13
N GLN A 32 0.85 6.22 -2.09
CA GLN A 32 0.97 6.98 -0.84
C GLN A 32 -0.37 7.35 -0.23
N ALA A 33 -1.38 7.65 -1.06
CA ALA A 33 -2.74 7.90 -0.60
C ALA A 33 -3.45 6.61 -0.13
N SER A 34 -3.19 5.49 -0.80
CA SER A 34 -3.81 4.19 -0.46
C SER A 34 -3.19 3.55 0.79
N TYR A 35 -1.90 3.80 1.03
CA TYR A 35 -1.14 3.31 2.18
C TYR A 35 -0.47 4.48 2.91
N PRO A 36 -1.25 5.27 3.67
CA PRO A 36 -0.68 6.31 4.51
C PRO A 36 0.23 5.66 5.56
N TRP A 37 1.40 6.24 5.78
CA TRP A 37 2.37 5.81 6.79
C TRP A 37 2.52 6.89 7.87
N PRO A 38 1.53 7.04 8.76
CA PRO A 38 1.67 7.87 9.95
C PRO A 38 2.71 7.27 10.89
N TYR A 39 3.28 8.08 11.79
CA TYR A 39 4.35 7.68 12.71
C TYR A 39 5.63 7.18 12.04
N LYS A 40 5.86 7.58 10.78
CA LYS A 40 7.03 7.15 10.00
C LYS A 40 8.34 7.48 10.71
N GLN A 41 8.46 8.66 11.30
CA GLN A 41 9.70 9.10 11.93
C GLN A 41 10.02 8.23 13.13
N GLU A 42 9.02 7.99 13.98
CA GLU A 42 9.08 7.16 15.17
C GLU A 42 9.39 5.70 14.82
N MET A 43 8.72 5.14 13.81
CA MET A 43 8.99 3.78 13.34
C MET A 43 10.39 3.63 12.74
N VAL A 44 10.90 4.64 12.03
CA VAL A 44 12.27 4.64 11.51
C VAL A 44 13.30 4.70 12.64
N GLU A 45 13.06 5.54 13.64
CA GLU A 45 13.95 5.70 14.80
C GLU A 45 13.98 4.44 15.68
N VAL A 46 12.81 3.88 16.01
CA VAL A 46 12.68 2.65 16.78
C VAL A 46 13.24 1.47 15.98
N GLY A 47 12.90 1.35 14.70
CA GLY A 47 13.42 0.29 13.84
C GLY A 47 14.96 0.29 13.78
N ALA A 48 15.57 1.47 13.62
CA ALA A 48 17.02 1.60 13.65
C ALA A 48 17.63 1.22 15.02
N SER A 49 16.97 1.63 16.12
CA SER A 49 17.45 1.38 17.48
C SER A 49 17.42 -0.11 17.86
N TYR A 50 16.44 -0.86 17.36
CA TYR A 50 16.24 -2.28 17.67
C TYR A 50 16.61 -3.24 16.53
N GLY A 51 17.14 -2.75 15.42
CA GLY A 51 17.50 -3.57 14.26
C GLY A 51 16.31 -4.21 13.54
N VAL A 52 15.13 -3.58 13.64
CA VAL A 52 13.87 -4.04 13.03
C VAL A 52 13.57 -3.18 11.81
N ASP A 53 13.12 -3.80 10.72
CA ASP A 53 12.70 -3.06 9.53
C ASP A 53 11.52 -2.11 9.86
N PRO A 54 11.66 -0.79 9.65
CA PRO A 54 10.55 0.16 9.85
C PRO A 54 9.30 -0.16 9.03
N PHE A 55 9.45 -0.79 7.86
CA PHE A 55 8.30 -1.23 7.06
C PHE A 55 7.56 -2.40 7.72
N LEU A 56 8.27 -3.26 8.45
CA LEU A 56 7.64 -4.32 9.24
C LEU A 56 6.83 -3.72 10.38
N LEU A 57 7.37 -2.72 11.09
CA LEU A 57 6.64 -2.00 12.14
C LEU A 57 5.36 -1.35 11.60
N ALA A 58 5.47 -0.70 10.43
CA ALA A 58 4.34 -0.09 9.75
C ALA A 58 3.28 -1.12 9.33
N ALA A 59 3.72 -2.25 8.77
CA ALA A 59 2.83 -3.32 8.34
C ALA A 59 2.06 -3.93 9.52
N VAL A 60 2.74 -4.19 10.64
CA VAL A 60 2.11 -4.69 11.87
C VAL A 60 1.09 -3.67 12.40
N ALA A 61 1.49 -2.41 12.57
CA ALA A 61 0.57 -1.38 13.08
C ALA A 61 -0.65 -1.14 12.17
N LYS A 62 -0.49 -1.28 10.85
CA LYS A 62 -1.60 -1.20 9.89
C LYS A 62 -2.60 -2.34 10.09
N VAL A 63 -2.12 -3.56 10.32
CA VAL A 63 -2.96 -4.75 10.49
C VAL A 63 -3.63 -4.75 11.87
N GLU A 64 -2.89 -4.40 12.93
CA GLU A 64 -3.36 -4.50 14.31
C GLU A 64 -4.38 -3.41 14.68
N SER A 65 -4.16 -2.16 14.26
CA SER A 65 -5.04 -1.06 14.67
C SER A 65 -5.41 -0.09 13.56
N GLY A 66 -4.90 -0.29 12.34
CA GLY A 66 -5.03 0.70 11.27
C GLY A 66 -4.33 2.02 11.59
N PHE A 67 -3.28 1.98 12.43
CA PHE A 67 -2.60 3.14 13.01
C PHE A 67 -3.42 3.97 14.01
N ASN A 68 -4.42 3.39 14.66
CA ASN A 68 -5.13 4.05 15.76
C ASN A 68 -4.35 3.87 17.09
N PRO A 69 -3.81 4.94 17.69
CA PRO A 69 -3.08 4.85 18.97
C PRO A 69 -4.00 4.57 20.16
N ASP A 70 -5.31 4.78 20.03
CA ASP A 70 -6.29 4.57 21.09
C ASP A 70 -7.06 3.23 20.94
N ALA A 71 -6.65 2.38 20.01
CA ALA A 71 -7.29 1.09 19.78
C ALA A 71 -7.24 0.19 21.02
N ARG A 72 -8.37 -0.45 21.33
CA ARG A 72 -8.52 -1.42 22.42
C ARG A 72 -9.31 -2.63 21.91
N SER A 73 -8.78 -3.82 22.13
CA SER A 73 -9.51 -5.07 21.84
C SER A 73 -10.28 -5.58 23.05
N ASP A 74 -11.26 -6.44 22.81
CA ASP A 74 -12.04 -7.11 23.86
C ASP A 74 -11.17 -8.01 24.75
N ALA A 75 -10.07 -8.53 24.19
CA ALA A 75 -9.10 -9.35 24.90
C ALA A 75 -8.09 -8.52 25.75
N GLY A 76 -8.17 -7.19 25.69
CA GLY A 76 -7.35 -6.28 26.50
C GLY A 76 -6.11 -5.71 25.79
N ALA A 77 -5.86 -6.07 24.53
CA ALA A 77 -4.75 -5.51 23.77
C ALA A 77 -4.94 -4.02 23.45
N VAL A 78 -3.87 -3.23 23.46
CA VAL A 78 -3.93 -1.76 23.35
C VAL A 78 -2.95 -1.16 22.34
N GLY A 79 -3.37 -0.02 21.77
CA GLY A 79 -2.51 0.88 21.01
C GLY A 79 -2.21 0.45 19.58
N LEU A 80 -1.19 1.09 19.00
CA LEU A 80 -0.78 0.94 17.59
C LEU A 80 -0.47 -0.50 17.18
N MET A 81 0.10 -1.28 18.10
CA MET A 81 0.57 -2.65 17.84
C MET A 81 -0.21 -3.70 18.62
N GLN A 82 -1.32 -3.32 19.27
CA GLN A 82 -2.16 -4.23 20.08
C GLN A 82 -1.31 -5.09 21.05
N VAL A 83 -0.53 -4.41 21.90
CA VAL A 83 0.24 -5.08 22.96
C VAL A 83 -0.70 -5.45 24.11
N MET A 84 -0.55 -6.66 24.68
CA MET A 84 -1.33 -7.16 25.83
C MET A 84 -0.74 -6.77 27.18
#